data_AF-A0A7J6UC04-F1
#
_entry.id   AF-A0A7J6UC04-F1
#
_cell.length_a   1.000
_cell.length_b   1.000
_cell.length_c   1.000
_cell.angle_alpha   90.00
_cell.angle_beta   90.00
_cell.angle_gamma   90.00
#
_symmetry.space_group_name_H-M   'P 1'
#
loop_
_entity.id
_entity.type
_entity.pdbx_description
1 polymer ?
#
loop_
_entity_poly.entity_id
_entity_poly.type
_entity_poly.pdbx_seq_one_letter_code
_entity_poly.pdbx_strand_id
1 'polypeptide(L)'
;MATSVDVVDLLNHIYDTYNVVTKNIRSDNSTIFTKAATMVPSITWDFTPTYSSSSNGKLERRHRELARHLRLSFLRDNVTDSPTLSTWTTYVTIAASRVNTLAISDASGLSPRDLIYDFPATNPLTNEPYLDIENKHLLWRSHCERSASRSSSATPTATTKYHLTEGSQVLLRQQHPHKHEPRWEGPFEIAKILGDNRFVLNTGQHVHSKNIKLLIDLPDDASSDIINPDSHVVLDQDTD
;
A
#
# COMPACT_ATOMS: atom_id res chain seq x y z
N MET A 1 16.37 -5.31 16.90
CA MET A 1 15.64 -5.59 15.64
C MET A 1 14.40 -6.38 16.01
N ALA A 2 13.24 -6.08 15.42
CA ALA A 2 12.02 -6.84 15.67
C ALA A 2 12.13 -8.25 15.06
N THR A 3 11.47 -9.21 15.70
CA THR A 3 11.50 -10.65 15.42
C THR A 3 10.07 -11.20 15.29
N SER A 4 9.94 -12.45 14.85
CA SER A 4 8.62 -13.10 14.79
C SER A 4 7.99 -13.30 16.17
N VAL A 5 8.81 -13.44 17.22
CA VAL A 5 8.34 -13.53 18.61
C VAL A 5 7.68 -12.23 19.04
N ASP A 6 8.29 -11.08 18.72
CA ASP A 6 7.72 -9.77 19.03
C ASP A 6 6.33 -9.56 18.40
N VAL A 7 6.08 -10.16 17.22
CA VAL A 7 4.76 -10.13 16.57
C VAL A 7 3.75 -10.96 17.37
N VAL A 8 4.13 -12.15 17.84
CA VAL A 8 3.25 -13.01 18.64
C VAL A 8 2.94 -12.34 19.98
N ASP A 9 3.95 -11.77 20.63
CA ASP A 9 3.78 -11.05 21.89
C ASP A 9 2.86 -9.83 21.72
N LEU A 10 2.98 -9.10 20.60
CA LEU A 10 2.06 -8.02 20.27
C LEU A 10 0.62 -8.52 20.08
N LEU A 11 0.41 -9.67 19.44
CA LEU A 11 -0.93 -10.23 19.24
C LEU A 11 -1.56 -10.66 20.56
N ASN A 12 -0.78 -11.29 21.45
CA ASN A 12 -1.23 -11.62 22.80
C ASN A 12 -1.57 -10.36 23.59
N HIS A 13 -0.72 -9.32 23.51
CA HIS A 13 -0.96 -8.05 24.17
C HIS A 13 -2.25 -7.36 23.67
N ILE A 14 -2.55 -7.44 22.37
CA ILE A 14 -3.82 -6.94 21.80
C ILE A 14 -5.02 -7.68 22.40
N TYR A 15 -4.92 -9.01 22.52
CA TYR A 15 -5.97 -9.81 23.17
C TYR A 15 -6.13 -9.42 24.64
N ASP A 16 -5.05 -9.36 25.41
CA ASP A 16 -5.10 -9.06 26.84
C ASP A 16 -5.63 -7.64 27.12
N THR A 17 -5.25 -6.68 26.27
CA THR A 17 -5.62 -5.27 26.47
C THR A 17 -7.04 -4.96 25.99
N TYR A 18 -7.46 -5.55 24.87
CA TYR A 18 -8.70 -5.17 24.19
C TYR A 18 -9.74 -6.28 24.15
N ASN A 19 -9.41 -7.48 24.63
CA ASN A 19 -10.21 -8.69 24.51
C ASN A 19 -10.63 -8.98 23.06
N VAL A 20 -9.76 -8.65 22.10
CA VAL A 20 -9.99 -8.84 20.66
C VAL A 20 -9.22 -10.05 20.17
N VAL A 21 -9.95 -11.07 19.72
CA VAL A 21 -9.36 -12.23 19.05
C VAL A 21 -9.11 -11.89 17.58
N THR A 22 -7.85 -11.73 17.21
CA THR A 22 -7.45 -11.49 15.82
C THR A 22 -7.71 -12.74 14.98
N LYS A 23 -8.51 -12.62 13.92
CA LYS A 23 -8.87 -13.76 13.05
C LYS A 23 -8.14 -13.78 11.71
N ASN A 24 -7.90 -12.60 11.15
CA ASN A 24 -7.22 -12.45 9.87
C ASN A 24 -6.22 -11.29 9.96
N ILE A 25 -5.00 -11.52 9.49
CA ILE A 25 -3.95 -10.51 9.34
C ILE A 25 -3.54 -10.45 7.88
N ARG A 26 -3.55 -9.24 7.34
CA ARG A 26 -2.99 -8.95 6.01
C ARG A 26 -1.63 -8.26 6.17
N SER A 27 -0.58 -8.84 5.59
CA SER A 27 0.78 -8.29 5.67
C SER A 27 1.58 -8.49 4.38
N ASP A 28 2.80 -7.96 4.33
CA ASP A 28 3.77 -8.27 3.28
C ASP A 28 4.43 -9.63 3.47
N ASN A 29 5.14 -10.10 2.44
CA ASN A 29 5.88 -11.37 2.43
C ASN A 29 7.22 -11.31 3.19
N SER A 30 7.38 -10.45 4.19
CA SER A 30 8.63 -10.41 4.94
C SER A 30 8.84 -11.65 5.81
N THR A 31 10.11 -11.95 6.09
CA THR A 31 10.52 -13.15 6.84
C THR A 31 9.99 -13.16 8.28
N ILE A 32 9.75 -11.99 8.86
CA ILE A 32 9.21 -11.83 10.21
C ILE A 32 7.75 -12.30 10.26
N PHE A 33 6.89 -11.83 9.35
CA PHE A 33 5.47 -12.19 9.34
C PHE A 33 5.22 -13.61 8.86
N THR A 34 5.97 -14.10 7.88
CA THR A 34 5.87 -15.49 7.42
C THR A 34 6.24 -16.48 8.52
N LYS A 35 7.26 -16.20 9.33
CA LYS A 35 7.58 -17.01 10.53
C LYS A 35 6.54 -16.87 11.64
N ALA A 36 6.05 -15.65 11.91
CA ALA A 36 4.98 -15.45 12.89
C ALA A 36 3.71 -16.23 12.52
N ALA A 37 3.37 -16.31 11.23
CA ALA A 37 2.23 -17.08 10.74
C ALA A 37 2.35 -18.58 11.05
N THR A 38 3.56 -19.15 11.02
CA THR A 38 3.75 -20.55 11.43
C THR A 38 3.61 -20.77 12.94
N MET A 39 3.81 -19.73 13.76
CA MET A 39 3.69 -19.81 15.21
C MET A 39 2.23 -19.70 15.69
N VAL A 40 1.37 -19.03 14.90
CA VAL A 40 -0.03 -18.77 15.26
C VAL A 40 -0.97 -19.25 14.14
N PRO A 41 -1.12 -20.57 13.95
CA PRO A 41 -1.87 -21.15 12.83
C PRO A 41 -3.40 -20.94 12.94
N SER A 42 -3.89 -20.50 14.09
CA SER A 42 -5.31 -20.15 14.30
C SER A 42 -5.74 -18.86 13.59
N ILE A 43 -4.78 -18.06 13.09
CA ILE A 43 -5.04 -16.80 12.38
C ILE A 43 -4.88 -17.06 10.88
N THR A 44 -5.81 -16.57 10.06
CA THR A 44 -5.65 -16.54 8.61
C THR A 44 -4.70 -15.43 8.20
N TRP A 45 -3.64 -15.76 7.45
CA TRP A 45 -2.65 -14.79 6.97
C TRP A 45 -2.80 -14.54 5.47
N ASP A 46 -3.18 -13.31 5.13
CA ASP A 46 -3.32 -12.84 3.75
C ASP A 46 -2.07 -12.05 3.34
N PHE A 47 -1.16 -12.71 2.62
CA PHE A 47 0.06 -12.04 2.18
C PHE A 47 -0.15 -11.25 0.88
N THR A 48 0.23 -9.97 0.90
CA THR A 48 0.17 -9.14 -0.30
C THR A 48 1.26 -9.52 -1.30
N PRO A 49 0.94 -9.58 -2.61
CA PRO A 49 1.94 -9.80 -3.64
C PRO A 49 3.07 -8.80 -3.51
N THR A 50 4.28 -9.28 -3.78
CA THR A 50 5.49 -8.49 -3.67
C THR A 50 5.39 -7.23 -4.54
N TYR A 51 5.78 -6.07 -4.00
CA TYR A 51 5.83 -4.76 -4.70
C TYR A 51 4.49 -4.12 -5.07
N SER A 52 3.43 -4.48 -4.32
CA SER A 52 2.14 -3.82 -4.36
C SER A 52 1.98 -2.83 -3.19
N SER A 53 2.78 -1.75 -3.12
CA SER A 53 2.58 -0.69 -2.09
C SER A 53 1.14 -0.14 -2.06
N SER A 54 0.46 -0.15 -3.20
CA SER A 54 -0.94 0.24 -3.37
C SER A 54 -1.91 -0.66 -2.60
N SER A 55 -1.60 -1.96 -2.41
CA SER A 55 -2.48 -2.85 -1.64
C SER A 55 -2.45 -2.59 -0.13
N ASN A 56 -1.42 -1.90 0.37
CA ASN A 56 -1.30 -1.47 1.77
C ASN A 56 -1.48 0.04 1.95
N GLY A 57 -2.09 0.73 0.98
CA GLY A 57 -2.22 2.19 1.01
C GLY A 57 -2.88 2.76 2.28
N LYS A 58 -3.78 1.99 2.92
CA LYS A 58 -4.36 2.34 4.22
C LYS A 58 -3.30 2.36 5.33
N LEU A 59 -2.48 1.33 5.42
CA LEU A 59 -1.40 1.22 6.41
C LEU A 59 -0.33 2.29 6.18
N GLU A 60 0.09 2.49 4.94
CA GLU A 60 1.10 3.50 4.59
C GLU A 60 0.62 4.93 4.91
N ARG A 61 -0.67 5.22 4.70
CA ARG A 61 -1.26 6.48 5.14
C ARG A 61 -1.19 6.64 6.67
N ARG A 62 -1.47 5.58 7.43
CA ARG A 62 -1.34 5.59 8.90
C ARG A 62 0.10 5.76 9.35
N HIS A 63 1.08 5.13 8.70
CA HIS A 63 2.50 5.35 8.98
C HIS A 63 2.89 6.82 8.81
N ARG A 64 2.45 7.46 7.71
CA ARG A 64 2.70 8.89 7.49
C ARG A 64 2.07 9.79 8.56
N GLU A 65 0.83 9.49 8.97
CA GLU A 65 0.15 10.22 10.04
C GLU A 65 0.87 10.09 11.38
N LEU A 66 1.27 8.86 11.75
CA LEU A 66 2.05 8.59 12.96
C LEU A 66 3.40 9.31 12.95
N ALA A 67 4.14 9.19 11.85
CA ALA A 67 5.44 9.85 11.68
C ALA A 67 5.31 11.38 11.78
N ARG A 68 4.24 11.96 11.22
CA ARG A 68 3.96 13.40 11.35
C ARG A 68 3.76 13.80 12.80
N HIS A 69 2.96 13.04 13.57
CA HIS A 69 2.73 13.34 14.99
C HIS A 69 3.99 13.16 15.84
N LEU A 70 4.79 12.13 15.56
CA LEU A 70 6.09 11.92 16.21
C LEU A 70 7.00 13.12 15.98
N ARG A 71 7.18 13.56 14.72
CA ARG A 71 7.99 14.74 14.38
C ARG A 71 7.53 15.98 15.13
N LEU A 72 6.22 16.22 15.20
CA LEU A 72 5.67 17.36 15.94
C LEU A 72 5.97 17.29 17.44
N SER A 73 5.96 16.10 18.05
CA SER A 73 6.32 15.93 19.46
C SER A 73 7.80 16.25 19.69
N PHE A 74 8.72 15.72 18.86
CA PHE A 74 10.15 16.01 18.96
C PHE A 74 10.47 17.49 18.76
N LEU A 75 9.81 18.14 17.79
CA LEU A 75 9.99 19.56 17.52
C LEU A 75 9.46 20.45 18.66
N ARG A 76 8.29 20.12 19.23
CA ARG A 76 7.68 20.89 20.32
C ARG A 76 8.61 20.96 21.55
N ASP A 77 9.24 19.84 21.87
CA ASP A 77 10.03 19.70 23.09
C ASP A 77 11.53 19.96 22.82
N ASN A 78 11.88 20.46 21.62
CA ASN A 78 13.25 20.80 21.20
C ASN A 78 14.28 19.68 21.46
N VAL A 79 13.89 18.44 21.20
CA VAL A 79 14.79 17.29 21.36
C VAL A 79 15.78 17.27 20.19
N THR A 80 17.01 17.68 20.44
CA THR A 80 18.10 17.74 19.43
C THR A 80 18.99 16.51 19.42
N ASP A 81 19.08 15.81 20.55
CA ASP A 81 19.92 14.63 20.72
C ASP A 81 19.13 13.32 20.57
N SER A 82 19.84 12.19 20.52
CA SER A 82 19.22 10.88 20.45
C SER A 82 18.28 10.67 21.65
N PRO A 83 16.97 10.48 21.44
CA PRO A 83 16.01 10.42 22.54
C PRO A 83 16.23 9.17 23.38
N THR A 84 16.09 9.30 24.70
CA THR A 84 16.07 8.14 25.59
C THR A 84 14.90 7.21 25.24
N LEU A 85 15.01 5.94 25.61
CA LEU A 85 13.92 4.97 25.40
C LEU A 85 12.59 5.44 26.01
N SER A 86 12.63 6.03 27.21
CA SER A 86 11.44 6.57 27.87
C SER A 86 10.79 7.70 27.07
N THR A 87 11.60 8.62 26.53
CA THR A 87 11.13 9.71 25.66
C THR A 87 10.50 9.14 24.39
N TRP A 88 11.16 8.17 23.75
CA TRP A 88 10.65 7.51 22.55
C TRP A 88 9.29 6.86 22.80
N THR A 89 9.19 6.02 23.84
CA THR A 89 7.95 5.35 24.23
C THR A 89 6.84 6.36 24.51
N THR A 90 7.13 7.43 25.25
CA THR A 90 6.16 8.48 25.55
C THR A 90 5.61 9.13 24.27
N TYR A 91 6.49 9.52 23.34
CA TYR A 91 6.06 10.16 22.10
C TYR A 91 5.35 9.23 21.14
N VAL A 92 5.75 7.96 21.08
CA VAL A 92 5.01 6.93 20.32
C VAL A 92 3.62 6.77 20.89
N THR A 93 3.45 6.67 22.21
CA THR A 93 2.14 6.58 22.86
C THR A 93 1.28 7.81 22.57
N ILE A 94 1.83 9.02 22.67
CA ILE A 94 1.12 10.27 22.35
C ILE A 94 0.72 10.30 20.88
N ALA A 95 1.63 9.94 19.97
CA ALA A 95 1.36 9.96 18.53
C ALA A 95 0.31 8.91 18.15
N ALA A 96 0.38 7.70 18.69
CA ALA A 96 -0.60 6.64 18.48
C ALA A 96 -1.98 7.05 19.03
N SER A 97 -2.03 7.62 20.24
CA SER A 97 -3.27 8.16 20.83
C SER A 97 -3.91 9.18 19.88
N ARG A 98 -3.14 10.16 19.39
CA ARG A 98 -3.64 11.17 18.44
C ARG A 98 -4.17 10.55 17.14
N VAL A 99 -3.45 9.61 16.54
CA VAL A 99 -3.91 8.94 15.31
C VAL A 99 -5.25 8.22 15.53
N ASN A 100 -5.45 7.65 16.72
CA ASN A 100 -6.65 6.89 17.06
C ASN A 100 -7.83 7.76 17.51
N THR A 101 -7.60 8.96 18.03
CA THR A 101 -8.66 9.88 18.51
C THR A 101 -9.01 10.99 17.53
N LEU A 102 -8.22 11.19 16.48
CA LEU A 102 -8.53 12.20 15.47
C LEU A 102 -9.79 11.81 14.69
N ALA A 103 -10.74 12.74 14.65
CA ALA A 103 -11.95 12.64 13.88
C ALA A 103 -11.64 12.43 12.39
N ILE A 104 -12.30 11.44 11.79
CA ILE A 104 -12.26 11.20 10.35
C ILE A 104 -13.21 12.23 9.72
N SER A 105 -12.64 13.21 8.98
CA SER A 105 -13.39 14.31 8.34
C SER A 105 -14.60 13.82 7.56
N ASP A 106 -14.45 12.69 6.88
CA ASP A 106 -15.46 12.14 5.98
C ASP A 106 -16.45 11.21 6.68
N ALA A 107 -16.16 10.76 7.91
CA ALA A 107 -16.99 9.83 8.69
C ALA A 107 -17.80 10.53 9.79
N SER A 108 -18.29 11.75 9.49
CA SER A 108 -19.18 12.51 10.38
C SER A 108 -18.57 12.79 11.76
N GLY A 109 -17.24 12.94 11.83
CA GLY A 109 -16.54 13.25 13.08
C GLY A 109 -16.14 12.03 13.92
N LEU A 110 -16.50 10.80 13.52
CA LEU A 110 -16.07 9.59 14.22
C LEU A 110 -14.56 9.40 14.11
N SER A 111 -13.91 9.05 15.21
CA SER A 111 -12.51 8.64 15.23
C SER A 111 -12.37 7.12 15.10
N PRO A 112 -11.20 6.59 14.69
CA PRO A 112 -10.94 5.14 14.68
C PRO A 112 -11.26 4.46 16.01
N ARG A 113 -11.00 5.15 17.13
CA ARG A 113 -11.35 4.68 18.47
C ARG A 113 -12.85 4.42 18.61
N ASP A 114 -13.69 5.38 18.21
CA ASP A 114 -15.15 5.30 18.39
C ASP A 114 -15.77 4.11 17.64
N LEU A 115 -15.11 3.68 16.56
CA LEU A 115 -15.50 2.54 15.74
C LEU A 115 -15.14 1.18 16.35
N ILE A 116 -14.16 1.15 17.26
CA ILE A 116 -13.63 -0.10 17.85
C ILE A 116 -14.23 -0.35 19.23
N TYR A 117 -14.41 0.69 20.05
CA TYR A 117 -14.87 0.53 21.43
C TYR A 117 -16.34 0.88 21.57
N ASP A 118 -17.15 -0.11 21.95
CA ASP A 118 -18.56 0.04 22.38
C ASP A 118 -18.70 0.30 23.88
N PHE A 119 -17.58 0.57 24.58
CA PHE A 119 -17.55 0.83 26.00
C PHE A 119 -16.78 2.14 26.29
N PRO A 120 -17.01 2.78 27.45
CA PRO A 120 -16.28 3.98 27.85
C PRO A 120 -14.81 3.62 28.12
N ALA A 121 -13.98 3.74 27.08
CA ALA A 121 -12.54 3.74 27.22
C ALA A 121 -12.07 5.04 27.91
N THR A 122 -10.89 5.01 28.53
CA THR A 122 -10.24 6.20 29.08
C THR A 122 -9.16 6.71 28.14
N ASN A 123 -8.96 8.02 28.14
CA ASN A 123 -7.86 8.65 27.41
C ASN A 123 -6.54 8.28 28.10
N PRO A 124 -5.59 7.61 27.43
CA PRO A 124 -4.35 7.17 28.06
C PRO A 124 -3.45 8.34 28.52
N LEU A 125 -3.72 9.57 28.06
CA LEU A 125 -2.95 10.76 28.42
C LEU A 125 -3.57 11.58 29.55
N THR A 126 -4.90 11.69 29.59
CA THR A 126 -5.63 12.49 30.61
C THR A 126 -6.32 11.63 31.66
N ASN A 127 -6.40 10.32 31.43
CA ASN A 127 -7.18 9.34 32.19
C ASN A 127 -8.68 9.67 32.31
N GLU A 128 -9.17 10.61 31.49
CA GLU A 128 -10.58 10.98 31.45
C GLU A 128 -11.37 9.96 30.63
N PRO A 129 -12.62 9.64 31.02
CA PRO A 129 -13.48 8.79 30.21
C PRO A 129 -13.80 9.53 28.92
N TYR A 130 -13.71 8.82 27.81
CA TYR A 130 -14.25 9.34 26.58
C TYR A 130 -15.78 9.27 26.60
N LEU A 131 -16.41 10.34 26.09
CA LEU A 131 -17.87 10.37 25.94
C LEU A 131 -18.31 9.35 24.88
N ASP A 132 -19.42 8.68 25.16
CA ASP A 132 -20.07 7.82 24.17
C ASP A 132 -20.70 8.67 23.07
N ILE A 133 -20.66 8.17 21.84
CA ILE A 133 -21.23 8.84 20.67
C ILE A 133 -22.54 8.17 20.31
N GLU A 134 -23.63 8.90 20.52
CA GLU A 134 -24.96 8.44 20.17
C GLU A 134 -25.05 8.13 18.66
N ASN A 135 -25.76 7.04 18.31
CA ASN A 135 -25.99 6.64 16.93
C ASN A 135 -24.71 6.36 16.10
N LYS A 136 -23.56 6.10 16.73
CA LYS A 136 -22.28 5.87 16.02
C LYS A 136 -22.35 4.78 14.94
N HIS A 137 -23.12 3.71 15.15
CA HIS A 137 -23.29 2.64 14.16
C HIS A 137 -24.03 3.12 12.91
N LEU A 138 -25.02 4.02 13.06
CA LEU A 138 -25.75 4.62 11.93
C LEU A 138 -24.86 5.59 11.16
N LEU A 139 -24.11 6.43 11.88
CA LEU A 139 -23.12 7.34 11.30
C LEU A 139 -22.06 6.58 10.49
N TRP A 140 -21.56 5.48 11.06
CA TRP A 140 -20.60 4.62 10.38
C TRP A 140 -21.20 3.95 9.13
N ARG A 141 -22.40 3.36 9.24
CA ARG A 141 -23.08 2.73 8.09
C ARG A 141 -23.28 3.72 6.95
N SER A 142 -23.78 4.93 7.24
CA SER A 142 -23.95 5.99 6.25
C SER A 142 -22.63 6.41 5.61
N HIS A 143 -21.54 6.45 6.38
CA HIS A 143 -20.20 6.68 5.82
C HIS A 143 -19.76 5.55 4.89
N CYS A 144 -19.96 4.29 5.27
CA CYS A 144 -19.62 3.13 4.43
C CYS A 144 -20.40 3.15 3.11
N GLU A 145 -21.70 3.42 3.15
CA GLU A 145 -22.56 3.53 1.96
C GLU A 145 -22.08 4.66 1.03
N ARG A 146 -21.81 5.85 1.57
CA ARG A 146 -21.26 6.97 0.77
C ARG A 146 -19.91 6.63 0.15
N SER A 147 -19.04 5.98 0.91
CA SER A 147 -17.72 5.54 0.45
C SER A 147 -17.80 4.46 -0.63
N ALA A 148 -18.76 3.53 -0.51
CA ALA A 148 -19.03 2.52 -1.52
C ALA A 148 -19.52 3.18 -2.82
N SER A 149 -20.48 4.10 -2.74
CA SER A 149 -20.99 4.85 -3.89
C SER A 149 -19.91 5.65 -4.62
N ARG A 150 -18.98 6.28 -3.88
CA ARG A 150 -17.81 6.97 -4.46
C ARG A 150 -16.81 6.01 -5.13
N SER A 151 -16.67 4.80 -4.61
CA SER A 151 -15.77 3.80 -5.17
C SER A 151 -16.35 3.17 -6.44
N SER A 152 -17.68 3.04 -6.53
CA SER A 152 -18.39 2.58 -7.73
C SER A 152 -18.53 3.66 -8.81
N SER A 153 -18.51 4.95 -8.45
CA SER A 153 -18.33 6.03 -9.42
C SER A 153 -16.87 6.06 -9.84
N ALA A 154 -16.50 5.17 -10.75
CA ALA A 154 -15.17 5.11 -11.32
C ALA A 154 -14.74 6.53 -11.73
N THR A 155 -13.71 7.09 -11.08
CA THR A 155 -12.85 8.06 -11.76
C THR A 155 -12.53 7.43 -13.10
N PRO A 156 -12.80 8.08 -14.23
CA PRO A 156 -12.59 7.48 -15.55
C PRO A 156 -11.17 6.95 -15.57
N THR A 157 -11.07 5.62 -15.55
CA THR A 157 -9.79 4.91 -15.59
C THR A 157 -9.12 5.47 -16.83
N ALA A 158 -7.97 6.12 -16.68
CA ALA A 158 -7.16 6.53 -17.83
C ALA A 158 -7.09 5.33 -18.74
N THR A 159 -7.73 5.43 -19.90
CA THR A 159 -8.14 4.31 -20.74
C THR A 159 -6.90 3.47 -20.99
N THR A 160 -6.75 2.35 -20.28
CA THR A 160 -5.68 1.42 -20.56
C THR A 160 -5.97 0.93 -21.96
N LYS A 161 -5.22 1.44 -22.96
CA LYS A 161 -5.44 1.16 -24.38
C LYS A 161 -5.40 -0.34 -24.72
N TYR A 162 -4.94 -1.18 -23.81
CA TYR A 162 -4.72 -2.60 -24.02
C TYR A 162 -5.36 -3.41 -22.89
N HIS A 163 -6.22 -4.36 -23.26
CA HIS A 163 -6.77 -5.36 -22.35
C HIS A 163 -5.79 -6.52 -22.22
N LEU A 164 -5.33 -6.79 -21.00
CA LEU A 164 -4.52 -7.97 -20.68
C LEU A 164 -5.44 -9.19 -20.56
N THR A 165 -5.14 -10.24 -21.32
CA THR A 165 -5.83 -11.53 -21.22
C THR A 165 -4.88 -12.61 -20.72
N GLU A 166 -5.42 -13.73 -20.25
CA GLU A 166 -4.62 -14.95 -20.06
C GLU A 166 -3.95 -15.32 -21.40
N GLY A 167 -2.70 -15.75 -21.35
CA GLY A 167 -1.85 -15.97 -22.52
C GLY A 167 -1.13 -14.73 -23.07
N SER A 168 -1.44 -13.52 -22.60
CA SER A 168 -0.73 -12.30 -23.03
C SER A 168 0.74 -12.33 -22.61
N GLN A 169 1.64 -11.96 -23.52
CA GLN A 169 3.06 -11.77 -23.24
C GLN A 169 3.29 -10.39 -22.59
N VAL A 170 3.98 -10.38 -21.46
CA VAL A 170 4.25 -9.19 -20.68
C VAL A 170 5.70 -9.13 -20.24
N LEU A 171 6.21 -7.92 -20.08
CA LEU A 171 7.47 -7.64 -19.42
C LEU A 171 7.21 -7.33 -17.95
N LEU A 172 8.04 -7.87 -17.06
CA LEU A 172 8.00 -7.64 -15.63
C LEU A 172 9.02 -6.57 -15.24
N ARG A 173 8.64 -5.68 -14.31
CA ARG A 173 9.53 -4.60 -13.84
C ARG A 173 10.53 -5.11 -12.80
N GLN A 174 11.82 -4.89 -13.05
CA GLN A 174 12.88 -5.10 -12.06
C GLN A 174 12.83 -4.03 -10.95
N GLN A 175 13.08 -4.46 -9.71
CA GLN A 175 13.00 -3.61 -8.53
C GLN A 175 14.24 -2.73 -8.35
N HIS A 176 15.41 -3.35 -8.52
CA HIS A 176 16.72 -2.75 -8.32
C HIS A 176 17.59 -3.03 -9.54
N PRO A 177 17.22 -2.50 -10.73
CA PRO A 177 18.05 -2.67 -11.91
C PRO A 177 19.44 -2.09 -11.62
N HIS A 178 20.50 -2.83 -11.97
CA HIS A 178 21.83 -2.27 -11.87
C HIS A 178 21.99 -1.11 -12.85
N LYS A 179 23.02 -0.28 -12.61
CA LYS A 179 23.34 0.81 -13.52
C LYS A 179 23.61 0.21 -14.91
N HIS A 180 22.90 0.69 -15.92
CA HIS A 180 22.96 0.23 -17.32
C HIS A 180 22.20 -1.07 -17.65
N GLU A 181 21.41 -1.63 -16.73
CA GLU A 181 20.52 -2.75 -17.03
C GLU A 181 19.10 -2.29 -17.41
N PRO A 182 18.40 -3.06 -18.28
CA PRO A 182 17.02 -2.78 -18.60
C PRO A 182 16.13 -2.94 -17.37
N ARG A 183 15.28 -1.96 -17.10
CA ARG A 183 14.32 -1.99 -15.97
C ARG A 183 13.20 -3.03 -16.16
N TRP A 184 13.08 -3.63 -17.33
CA TRP A 184 12.02 -4.57 -17.69
C TRP A 184 12.64 -5.88 -18.17
N GLU A 185 12.20 -6.98 -17.59
CA GLU A 185 12.66 -8.34 -17.88
C GLU A 185 11.52 -9.19 -18.47
N GLY A 186 11.87 -10.22 -19.22
CA GLY A 186 10.90 -11.08 -19.90
C GLY A 186 11.35 -11.45 -21.31
N PRO A 187 10.45 -12.04 -22.12
CA PRO A 187 9.00 -12.06 -21.94
C PRO A 187 8.48 -13.10 -20.94
N PHE A 188 7.36 -12.80 -20.29
CA PHE A 188 6.60 -13.71 -19.42
C PHE A 188 5.15 -13.80 -19.88
N GLU A 189 4.50 -14.94 -19.63
CA GLU A 189 3.10 -15.14 -20.00
C GLU A 189 2.18 -15.00 -18.79
N ILE A 190 1.02 -14.35 -18.96
CA ILE A 190 -0.04 -14.33 -17.94
C ILE A 190 -0.73 -15.69 -17.91
N ALA A 191 -0.47 -16.48 -16.87
CA ALA A 191 -1.12 -17.78 -16.67
C ALA A 191 -2.54 -17.64 -16.10
N LYS A 192 -2.79 -16.65 -15.23
CA LYS A 192 -4.12 -16.46 -14.61
C LYS A 192 -4.38 -15.02 -14.19
N ILE A 193 -5.62 -14.55 -14.37
CA ILE A 193 -6.09 -13.25 -13.85
C ILE A 193 -6.81 -13.46 -12.51
N LEU A 194 -6.36 -12.77 -11.45
CA LEU A 194 -6.91 -12.88 -10.09
C LEU A 194 -7.83 -11.70 -9.70
N GLY A 195 -8.10 -10.79 -10.64
CA GLY A 195 -8.92 -9.57 -10.49
C GLY A 195 -8.35 -8.42 -11.32
N ASP A 196 -8.96 -7.23 -11.22
CA ASP A 196 -8.70 -6.09 -12.14
C ASP A 196 -7.23 -5.65 -12.27
N ASN A 197 -6.40 -5.94 -11.28
CA ASN A 197 -5.02 -5.47 -11.22
C ASN A 197 -4.02 -6.53 -10.74
N ARG A 198 -4.41 -7.81 -10.68
CA ARG A 198 -3.56 -8.88 -10.13
C ARG A 198 -3.49 -10.07 -11.08
N PHE A 199 -2.28 -10.56 -11.31
CA PHE A 199 -1.97 -11.61 -12.28
C PHE A 199 -1.04 -12.66 -11.68
N VAL A 200 -1.12 -13.88 -12.18
CA VAL A 200 -0.13 -14.94 -11.97
C VAL A 200 0.60 -15.16 -13.29
N LEU A 201 1.93 -15.09 -13.26
CA LEU A 201 2.76 -15.39 -14.42
C LEU A 201 2.97 -16.90 -14.58
N ASN A 202 3.40 -17.36 -15.75
CA ASN A 202 3.79 -18.75 -16.02
C ASN A 202 4.86 -19.30 -15.05
N THR A 203 5.65 -18.43 -14.44
CA THR A 203 6.61 -18.76 -13.37
C THR A 203 5.94 -19.07 -12.02
N GLY A 204 4.63 -18.91 -11.90
CA GLY A 204 3.89 -18.97 -10.64
C GLY A 204 3.96 -17.69 -9.81
N GLN A 205 4.64 -16.64 -10.29
CA GLN A 205 4.80 -15.39 -9.55
C GLN A 205 3.51 -14.54 -9.58
N HIS A 206 3.11 -14.03 -8.42
CA HIS A 206 1.96 -13.12 -8.28
C HIS A 206 2.41 -11.66 -8.45
N VAL A 207 1.81 -10.94 -9.40
CA VAL A 207 2.21 -9.58 -9.79
C VAL A 207 1.02 -8.62 -9.91
N HIS A 208 1.28 -7.32 -9.76
CA HIS A 208 0.29 -6.26 -9.94
C HIS A 208 0.42 -5.62 -11.33
N SER A 209 -0.69 -5.18 -11.94
CA SER A 209 -0.75 -4.46 -13.23
C SER A 209 0.32 -3.38 -13.41
N LYS A 210 0.63 -2.59 -12.37
CA LYS A 210 1.63 -1.51 -12.41
C LYS A 210 3.08 -1.98 -12.60
N ASN A 211 3.34 -3.26 -12.35
CA ASN A 211 4.66 -3.87 -12.45
C ASN A 211 4.80 -4.71 -13.72
N ILE A 212 3.81 -4.73 -14.59
CA ILE A 212 3.86 -5.42 -15.88
C ILE A 212 3.62 -4.44 -17.02
N LYS A 213 4.19 -4.72 -18.18
CA LYS A 213 3.96 -3.98 -19.43
C LYS A 213 3.65 -4.97 -20.53
N LEU A 214 2.57 -4.75 -21.29
CA LEU A 214 2.26 -5.61 -22.43
C LEU A 214 3.42 -5.56 -23.43
N LEU A 215 3.89 -6.73 -23.85
CA LEU A 215 4.78 -6.84 -25.00
C LEU A 215 3.89 -6.71 -26.25
N ILE A 216 4.04 -5.59 -26.96
CA ILE A 216 3.36 -5.41 -28.24
C ILE A 216 4.30 -5.98 -29.28
N ASP A 217 3.92 -7.07 -29.91
CA ASP A 217 4.55 -7.51 -31.15
C ASP A 217 4.21 -6.44 -32.20
N LEU A 218 5.21 -5.62 -32.52
CA LEU A 218 5.11 -4.76 -33.70
C LEU A 218 5.14 -5.71 -34.91
N PRO A 219 4.17 -5.64 -35.84
CA PRO A 219 4.29 -6.38 -37.08
C PRO A 219 5.60 -5.98 -37.78
N ASP A 220 6.34 -6.96 -38.29
CA ASP A 220 7.68 -6.83 -38.92
C ASP A 220 7.73 -5.78 -40.05
N ASP A 221 6.59 -5.35 -40.57
CA ASP A 221 6.48 -4.41 -41.69
C ASP A 221 6.74 -2.93 -41.33
N ALA A 222 7.08 -2.58 -40.08
CA ALA A 222 7.38 -1.21 -39.69
C ALA A 222 8.89 -0.86 -39.69
N SER A 223 9.77 -1.79 -40.09
CA SER A 223 11.23 -1.62 -40.04
C SER A 223 11.88 -1.10 -41.34
N SER A 224 11.13 -0.85 -42.42
CA SER A 224 11.73 -0.52 -43.74
C SER A 224 11.67 0.94 -44.17
N ASP A 225 11.13 1.86 -43.38
CA ASP A 225 11.13 3.30 -43.71
C ASP A 225 11.99 4.11 -42.73
N ILE A 226 13.27 3.74 -42.61
CA ILE A 226 14.30 4.68 -42.16
C ILE A 226 14.81 5.38 -43.40
N ILE A 227 14.30 6.60 -43.61
CA ILE A 227 14.83 7.58 -44.56
C ILE A 227 16.32 7.74 -44.29
N ASN A 228 17.12 7.35 -45.28
CA ASN A 228 18.57 7.46 -45.32
C ASN A 228 18.96 8.96 -45.30
N PRO A 229 19.72 9.48 -44.31
CA PRO A 229 20.04 10.91 -44.24
C PRO A 229 21.21 11.36 -45.16
N ASP A 230 21.76 10.48 -46.01
CA ASP A 230 22.92 10.78 -46.85
C ASP A 230 22.61 10.89 -48.36
N SER A 231 21.54 11.59 -48.74
CA SER A 231 21.42 12.10 -50.12
C SER A 231 22.09 13.48 -50.21
N HIS A 232 23.35 13.46 -50.65
CA HIS A 232 24.12 14.61 -51.10
C HIS A 232 23.28 15.54 -51.99
N VAL A 233 23.12 16.79 -51.55
CA VAL A 233 22.69 17.90 -52.41
C VAL A 233 23.83 18.19 -53.37
N VAL A 234 23.69 17.74 -54.61
CA VAL A 234 24.47 18.24 -55.75
C VAL A 234 23.90 19.62 -56.07
N LEU A 235 24.66 20.66 -55.76
CA LEU A 235 24.46 22.00 -56.32
C LEU A 235 24.99 21.97 -57.75
N ASP A 236 24.09 21.75 -58.71
CA ASP A 236 24.38 22.08 -60.10
C ASP A 236 24.32 23.60 -60.27
N GLN A 237 25.39 24.10 -60.86
CA GLN A 237 25.60 25.47 -61.29
C GLN A 237 24.93 25.72 -62.65
N ASP A 238 24.49 26.97 -62.80
CA ASP A 238 24.52 27.81 -64.00
C ASP A 238 23.36 27.87 -65.01
N THR A 239 23.27 29.09 -65.54
CA THR A 239 22.47 29.69 -66.65
C THR A 239 21.17 30.38 -66.20
N ASP A 240 20.98 31.71 -66.36
CA ASP A 240 21.57 32.74 -67.23
C ASP A 240 21.98 34.03 -66.49
#